data_AF-A0A6N2CZY6-F1
#
_entry.id   AF-A0A6N2CZY6-F1
#
_cell.length_a   1.000
_cell.length_b   1.000
_cell.length_c   1.000
_cell.angle_alpha   90.00
_cell.angle_beta   90.00
_cell.angle_gamma   90.00
#
_symmetry.space_group_name_H-M   'P 1'
#
loop_
_entity.id
_entity.type
_entity.pdbx_description
1 polymer ?
#
loop_
_entity_poly.entity_id
_entity_poly.type
_entity_poly.pdbx_seq_one_letter_code
_entity_poly.pdbx_strand_id
1 'polypeptide(L)'
;MRPDNVTTTMDEKVQETGKTGFQWEDPRSWFARLPLVYLFMFLVAVYIFSAHRAENKVREIQNLQAGLTELKWEYTSLNSNWIYSSTRSQVAEKVAPLELKWTSRAPILIEATKRSN
;
A
#
# COMPACT_ATOMS: atom_id res chain seq x y z
N MET A 1 83.92 -6.33 35.91
CA MET A 1 83.03 -5.15 35.91
C MET A 1 82.83 -4.73 34.45
N ARG A 2 81.66 -5.00 33.87
CA ARG A 2 81.23 -4.47 32.56
C ARG A 2 79.70 -4.38 32.58
N PRO A 3 79.09 -3.21 32.32
CA PRO A 3 77.65 -3.01 32.46
C PRO A 3 76.93 -3.04 31.11
N ASP A 4 75.88 -3.84 30.97
CA ASP A 4 74.83 -3.68 29.96
C ASP A 4 73.56 -4.49 30.32
N ASN A 5 72.98 -4.15 31.47
CA ASN A 5 71.63 -4.59 31.86
C ASN A 5 70.52 -3.66 31.30
N VAL A 6 70.62 -3.20 30.05
CA VAL A 6 69.62 -2.28 29.46
C VAL A 6 68.63 -2.98 28.53
N THR A 7 68.63 -4.31 28.42
CA THR A 7 67.69 -5.01 27.51
C THR A 7 66.68 -5.93 28.19
N THR A 8 66.81 -6.17 29.50
CA THR A 8 65.69 -6.71 30.31
C THR A 8 64.66 -5.62 30.63
N THR A 9 64.09 -4.97 29.61
CA THR A 9 62.79 -4.26 29.72
C THR A 9 62.05 -4.19 28.38
N MET A 10 62.55 -4.80 27.29
CA MET A 10 61.85 -4.78 25.98
C MET A 10 61.35 -6.14 25.50
N ASP A 11 61.63 -7.22 26.22
CA ASP A 11 61.10 -8.57 25.93
C ASP A 11 59.90 -8.96 26.81
N GLU A 12 59.34 -8.01 27.56
CA GLU A 12 58.11 -8.21 28.32
C GLU A 12 57.00 -7.31 27.74
N LYS A 13 56.02 -7.97 27.10
CA LYS A 13 54.74 -7.44 26.58
C LYS A 13 54.82 -6.62 25.28
N VAL A 14 55.10 -7.29 24.16
CA VAL A 14 54.35 -6.98 22.92
C VAL A 14 53.14 -7.90 22.89
N GLN A 15 52.07 -7.44 23.53
CA GLN A 15 50.73 -7.94 23.25
C GLN A 15 50.42 -7.55 21.80
N GLU A 16 50.38 -8.52 20.88
CA GLU A 16 49.85 -8.30 19.54
C GLU A 16 48.32 -8.12 19.61
N THR A 17 47.90 -6.94 20.06
CA THR A 17 46.58 -6.40 19.80
C THR A 17 46.57 -5.94 18.35
N GLY A 18 46.12 -6.79 17.43
CA GLY A 18 46.07 -6.37 16.03
C GLY A 18 45.84 -7.43 14.98
N LYS A 19 44.92 -8.38 15.18
CA LYS A 19 44.34 -9.11 14.03
C LYS A 19 43.29 -8.25 13.33
N THR A 20 43.70 -7.08 12.87
CA THR A 20 42.96 -6.25 11.90
C THR A 20 43.56 -6.51 10.53
N GLY A 21 43.20 -7.64 9.96
CA GLY A 21 43.60 -8.04 8.63
C GLY A 21 42.70 -9.19 8.25
N PHE A 22 42.04 -9.07 7.10
CA PHE A 22 41.09 -10.04 6.56
C PHE A 22 41.57 -11.47 6.81
N GLN A 23 41.02 -12.10 7.84
CA GLN A 23 41.33 -13.47 8.24
C GLN A 23 40.48 -14.34 7.33
N TRP A 24 41.13 -15.10 6.43
CA TRP A 24 40.44 -16.11 5.63
C TRP A 24 39.84 -17.13 6.60
N GLU A 25 38.53 -16.99 6.87
CA GLU A 25 37.82 -17.93 7.74
C GLU A 25 37.96 -19.36 7.21
N ASP A 26 38.08 -20.32 8.11
CA ASP A 26 38.27 -21.72 7.75
C ASP A 26 37.22 -22.17 6.71
N PRO A 27 37.65 -22.72 5.55
CA PRO A 27 36.78 -23.15 4.46
C PRO A 27 35.99 -24.42 4.80
N ARG A 28 35.80 -24.75 6.07
CA ARG A 28 34.86 -25.78 6.54
C ARG A 28 33.62 -25.16 7.18
N SER A 29 33.73 -23.93 7.69
CA SER A 29 32.65 -23.22 8.37
C SER A 29 31.54 -22.71 7.42
N TRP A 30 31.85 -22.53 6.13
CA TRP A 30 30.87 -22.09 5.14
C TRP A 30 29.75 -23.12 4.94
N PHE A 31 30.05 -24.42 5.01
CA PHE A 31 29.06 -25.49 4.88
C PHE A 31 27.97 -25.37 5.95
N ALA A 32 28.31 -24.92 7.16
CA ALA A 32 27.34 -24.70 8.24
C ALA A 32 26.41 -23.50 7.98
N ARG A 33 26.83 -22.52 7.15
CA ARG A 33 26.05 -21.33 6.78
C ARG A 33 25.24 -21.50 5.49
N LEU A 34 25.45 -22.59 4.75
CA LEU A 34 24.70 -22.91 3.52
C LEU A 34 23.17 -22.87 3.64
N PRO A 35 22.52 -23.42 4.69
CA PRO A 35 21.06 -23.37 4.77
C PRO A 35 20.51 -21.94 4.82
N LEU A 36 21.25 -20.99 5.41
CA LEU A 36 20.89 -19.58 5.44
C LEU A 36 20.98 -18.95 4.04
N VAL A 37 22.04 -19.22 3.29
CA VAL A 37 22.23 -18.72 1.92
C VAL A 37 21.13 -19.25 1.00
N TYR A 38 20.76 -20.52 1.15
CA TYR A 38 19.67 -21.11 0.39
C TYR A 38 18.32 -20.45 0.71
N LEU A 39 18.07 -20.11 1.98
CA LEU A 39 16.87 -19.38 2.39
C LEU A 39 16.79 -17.99 1.73
N PHE A 40 17.89 -17.25 1.66
CA PHE A 40 17.91 -15.97 0.94
C PHE A 40 17.70 -16.14 -0.56
N MET A 41 18.34 -17.13 -1.18
CA MET A 41 18.15 -17.42 -2.61
C MET A 41 16.69 -17.75 -2.92
N PHE A 42 16.07 -18.59 -2.08
CA PHE A 42 14.64 -18.90 -2.15
C PHE A 42 13.77 -17.64 -2.00
N LEU A 43 14.07 -16.79 -1.02
CA LEU A 43 13.31 -15.55 -0.79
C LEU A 43 13.41 -14.60 -1.98
N VAL A 44 14.60 -14.47 -2.57
CA VAL A 44 14.83 -13.67 -3.78
C VAL A 44 14.06 -14.26 -4.97
N ALA A 45 14.08 -15.57 -5.15
CA ALA A 45 13.33 -16.24 -6.22
C ALA A 45 11.82 -16.00 -6.08
N VAL A 46 11.28 -16.11 -4.85
CA VAL A 46 9.87 -15.81 -4.55
C VAL A 46 9.55 -14.34 -4.83
N TYR A 47 10.45 -13.42 -4.47
CA TYR A 47 10.27 -11.99 -4.73
C TYR A 47 10.22 -11.68 -6.23
N ILE A 48 11.18 -12.20 -7.01
CA ILE A 48 11.21 -12.02 -8.48
C ILE A 48 9.92 -12.58 -9.10
N PHE A 49 9.50 -13.78 -8.67
CA PHE A 49 8.27 -14.40 -9.14
C PHE A 49 7.03 -13.57 -8.81
N SER A 50 6.94 -13.03 -7.59
CA SER A 50 5.82 -12.20 -7.15
C SER A 50 5.78 -10.86 -7.91
N ALA A 51 6.94 -10.20 -8.07
CA ALA A 51 7.06 -8.95 -8.80
C ALA A 51 6.60 -9.11 -10.26
N HIS A 52 7.00 -10.20 -10.91
CA HIS A 52 6.58 -10.50 -12.28
C HIS A 52 5.07 -10.72 -12.42
N ARG A 53 4.42 -11.34 -11.41
CA ARG A 53 2.96 -11.51 -11.42
C ARG A 53 2.21 -10.20 -11.19
N ALA A 54 2.74 -9.29 -10.38
CA ALA A 54 2.10 -7.99 -10.14
C ALA A 54 2.02 -7.14 -11.41
N GLU A 55 3.09 -7.10 -12.22
CA GLU A 55 3.14 -6.33 -13.45
C GLU A 55 2.07 -6.75 -14.47
N ASN A 56 1.94 -8.06 -14.68
CA ASN A 56 0.94 -8.61 -15.61
C ASN A 56 -0.49 -8.34 -15.15
N LYS A 57 -0.74 -8.41 -13.83
CA LYS A 57 -2.06 -8.15 -13.25
C LYS A 57 -2.44 -6.67 -13.32
N VAL A 58 -1.49 -5.75 -13.17
CA VAL A 58 -1.74 -4.32 -13.31
C VAL A 58 -2.16 -3.98 -14.74
N ARG A 59 -1.51 -4.53 -15.77
CA ARG A 59 -1.93 -4.34 -17.18
C ARG A 59 -3.32 -4.92 -17.46
N GLU A 60 -3.61 -6.09 -16.93
CA GLU A 60 -4.93 -6.71 -17.05
C GLU A 60 -6.01 -5.82 -16.41
N ILE A 61 -5.79 -5.32 -15.19
CA ILE A 61 -6.70 -4.42 -14.49
C ILE A 61 -6.93 -3.13 -15.30
N GLN A 62 -5.88 -2.52 -15.86
CA GLN A 62 -6.01 -1.31 -16.68
C GLN A 62 -6.90 -1.54 -17.91
N ASN A 63 -6.73 -2.67 -18.60
CA ASN A 63 -7.56 -3.02 -19.76
C ASN A 63 -9.02 -3.27 -19.38
N LEU A 64 -9.27 -4.00 -18.28
CA LEU A 64 -10.64 -4.22 -17.78
C LEU A 64 -11.28 -2.90 -17.34
N GLN A 65 -10.52 -2.01 -16.70
CA GLN A 65 -10.98 -0.71 -16.24
C GLN A 65 -11.32 0.22 -17.42
N ALA A 66 -10.58 0.14 -18.52
CA ALA A 66 -10.93 0.86 -19.75
C ALA A 66 -12.29 0.40 -20.30
N GLY A 67 -12.53 -0.92 -20.38
CA GLY A 67 -13.82 -1.47 -20.82
C GLY A 67 -14.99 -1.11 -19.88
N LEU A 68 -14.78 -1.16 -18.56
CA LEU A 68 -15.79 -0.74 -17.59
C LEU A 68 -16.08 0.76 -17.62
N THR A 69 -15.08 1.58 -17.98
CA THR A 69 -15.24 3.03 -18.06
C THR A 69 -16.22 3.41 -19.17
N GLU A 70 -16.12 2.79 -20.34
CA GLU A 70 -17.05 3.02 -21.45
C GLU A 70 -18.50 2.64 -21.06
N LEU A 71 -18.69 1.46 -20.47
CA LEU A 71 -20.01 1.04 -19.99
C LEU A 71 -20.55 1.94 -18.87
N LYS A 72 -19.67 2.43 -17.98
CA LYS A 72 -20.02 3.38 -16.93
C LYS A 72 -20.46 4.74 -17.50
N TRP A 73 -19.85 5.19 -18.59
CA TRP A 73 -20.25 6.43 -19.26
C TRP A 73 -21.65 6.35 -19.85
N GLU A 74 -21.99 5.23 -20.49
CA GLU A 74 -23.34 5.01 -21.03
C GLU A 74 -24.39 5.02 -19.92
N TYR A 75 -24.16 4.29 -18.83
CA TYR A 75 -25.04 4.30 -17.67
C TYR A 75 -25.17 5.70 -17.05
N THR A 76 -24.06 6.40 -16.87
CA THR A 76 -24.05 7.74 -16.28
C THR A 76 -24.81 8.72 -17.15
N SER A 77 -24.66 8.63 -18.48
CA SER A 77 -25.41 9.44 -19.44
C SER A 77 -26.93 9.17 -19.35
N LEU A 78 -27.35 7.89 -19.33
CA LEU A 78 -28.76 7.52 -19.22
C LEU A 78 -29.37 7.97 -17.88
N ASN A 79 -28.65 7.77 -16.79
CA ASN A 79 -29.08 8.22 -15.46
C ASN A 79 -29.16 9.74 -15.38
N SER A 80 -28.24 10.48 -16.04
CA SER A 80 -28.28 11.94 -16.06
C SER A 80 -29.56 12.46 -16.73
N ASN A 81 -30.01 11.81 -17.81
CA ASN A 81 -31.28 12.12 -18.47
C ASN A 81 -32.48 11.87 -17.53
N TRP A 82 -32.47 10.77 -16.77
CA TRP A 82 -33.52 10.47 -15.80
C TRP A 82 -33.53 11.49 -14.65
N ILE A 83 -32.37 11.80 -14.06
CA ILE A 83 -32.24 12.83 -13.00
C ILE A 83 -32.73 14.18 -13.49
N TYR A 84 -32.34 14.59 -14.70
CA TYR A 84 -32.76 15.85 -15.32
C TYR A 84 -34.29 15.93 -15.43
N SER A 85 -34.92 14.83 -15.87
CA SER A 85 -36.38 14.74 -15.97
C SER A 85 -37.11 14.75 -14.62
N SER A 86 -36.47 14.21 -13.58
CA SER A 86 -37.01 14.15 -12.20
C SER A 86 -36.69 15.41 -11.37
N THR A 87 -35.89 16.32 -11.92
CA THR A 87 -35.46 17.53 -11.19
C THR A 87 -36.67 18.42 -10.95
N ARG A 88 -36.80 18.88 -9.70
CA ARG A 88 -38.00 19.57 -9.19
C ARG A 88 -38.41 20.79 -10.03
N SER A 89 -37.46 21.50 -10.64
CA SER A 89 -37.75 22.65 -11.52
C SER A 89 -38.41 22.25 -12.84
N GLN A 90 -37.92 21.20 -13.49
CA GLN A 90 -38.50 20.73 -14.76
C GLN A 90 -39.80 19.97 -14.55
N VAL A 91 -39.92 19.25 -13.44
CA VAL A 91 -41.23 18.71 -13.05
C VAL A 91 -42.19 19.88 -12.83
N ALA A 92 -41.83 20.91 -12.07
CA ALA A 92 -42.66 22.11 -11.86
C ALA A 92 -43.13 22.76 -13.17
N GLU A 93 -42.25 22.85 -14.17
CA GLU A 93 -42.59 23.39 -15.49
C GLU A 93 -43.56 22.47 -16.26
N LYS A 94 -43.35 21.14 -16.22
CA LYS A 94 -44.25 20.16 -16.87
C LYS A 94 -45.63 20.05 -16.21
N VAL A 95 -45.74 20.29 -14.89
CA VAL A 95 -47.03 20.37 -14.17
C VAL A 95 -47.61 21.80 -14.09
N ALA A 96 -46.91 22.82 -14.60
CA ALA A 96 -47.45 24.18 -14.71
C ALA A 96 -48.77 24.28 -15.50
N PRO A 97 -48.97 23.60 -16.65
CA PRO A 97 -50.27 23.57 -17.32
C PRO A 97 -51.36 22.81 -16.56
N LEU A 98 -50.99 22.07 -15.50
CA LEU A 98 -51.90 21.35 -14.61
C LEU A 98 -52.21 22.15 -13.32
N GLU A 99 -51.78 23.43 -13.23
CA GLU A 99 -51.97 24.36 -12.10
C GLU A 99 -51.48 23.86 -10.72
N LEU A 100 -50.68 22.79 -10.69
CA LEU A 100 -50.15 22.20 -9.46
C LEU A 100 -48.96 23.03 -8.94
N LYS A 101 -49.21 23.86 -7.91
CA LYS A 101 -48.16 24.65 -7.24
C LYS A 101 -47.44 23.83 -6.16
N TRP A 102 -46.11 23.88 -6.18
CA TRP A 102 -45.28 23.28 -5.13
C TRP A 102 -45.45 24.03 -3.80
N THR A 103 -45.63 23.28 -2.71
CA THR A 103 -45.55 23.83 -1.36
C THR A 103 -44.08 24.11 -1.03
N SER A 104 -43.72 25.38 -0.86
CA SER A 104 -42.38 25.83 -0.46
C SER A 104 -42.17 25.72 1.06
N ARG A 105 -43.17 25.23 1.80
CA ARG A 105 -43.12 25.11 3.26
C ARG A 105 -42.19 23.97 3.66
N ALA A 106 -41.23 24.25 4.52
CA ALA A 106 -40.39 23.22 5.13
C ALA A 106 -41.28 22.17 5.84
N PRO A 107 -40.92 20.87 5.78
CA PRO A 107 -41.68 19.81 6.41
C PRO A 107 -41.77 20.05 7.92
N ILE A 108 -42.98 20.02 8.45
CA ILE A 108 -43.22 20.11 9.89
C ILE A 108 -42.89 18.76 10.52
N LEU A 109 -42.03 18.77 11.55
CA LEU A 109 -41.81 17.59 12.37
C LEU A 109 -43.09 17.32 13.16
N ILE A 110 -43.79 16.24 12.83
CA ILE A 110 -44.96 15.82 13.59
C ILE A 110 -44.43 15.10 14.83
N GLU A 111 -44.28 15.83 15.93
CA GLU A 111 -44.04 15.18 17.22
C GLU A 111 -45.31 14.41 17.60
N ALA A 112 -45.22 13.08 17.64
CA ALA A 112 -46.30 12.22 18.08
C ALA A 112 -46.64 12.60 19.52
N THR A 113 -47.73 13.36 19.69
CA THR A 113 -48.28 13.74 20.98
C THR A 113 -48.41 12.48 21.83
N LYS A 114 -47.57 12.39 22.86
CA LYS A 114 -47.64 11.35 23.88
C LYS A 114 -48.99 11.50 24.57
N ARG A 115 -49.90 10.57 24.29
CA ARG A 115 -51.24 10.49 24.91
C ARG A 115 -51.05 10.33 26.42
N SER A 116 -51.37 11.37 27.19
CA SER A 116 -51.46 11.30 28.66
C SER A 116 -52.61 10.38 29.01
N ASN A 117 -52.32 9.32 29.77
CA ASN A 117 -53.30 8.57 30.54
C ASN A 117 -53.68 9.41 31.78
#